data_AF-A0A7Y8DTX3-F1
#
_entry.id   AF-A0A7Y8DTX3-F1
#
_cell.length_a   1.000
_cell.length_b   1.000
_cell.length_c   1.000
_cell.angle_alpha   90.00
_cell.angle_beta   90.00
_cell.angle_gamma   90.00
#
_symmetry.space_group_name_H-M   'P 1'
#
loop_
_entity.id
_entity.type
_entity.pdbx_description
1 polymer ?
#
loop_
_entity_poly.entity_id
_entity_poly.type
_entity_poly.pdbx_seq_one_letter_code
_entity_poly.pdbx_strand_id
1 'polypeptide(L)'
;MPVDCSSIPPTKLRPLALGILLACGPSMAMDTPSIISSVLSPNCLAYRVVGICFWLLCTPFGCSIKTSTKVRHFIPELVVTSYATTGNNPWTEMATLSAPISGAEGGGNLITPNTHRDNLPRFKNVDGIGHPGGWAATQLASQSGYACASGATAFMPYYLSTLDSLAWRHGIPESLYPESLMPGIREIGRQASGNMWGNLYPRQGFLVQPDDFKAAAVMTQRAGDVITRNGQPHVYLPLTPAKGDGYWPPGPIVENDASTHKWQLLFPQVQSTCAIFPSDPVQSADGGYAWSLWRPYSCCKREGQTFLFSIDFEGGAS
;
A
#
# COMPACT_ATOMS: atom_id res chain seq x y z
N MET A 1 -22.12 -42.54 27.05
CA MET A 1 -21.53 -43.25 28.19
C MET A 1 -20.08 -42.79 28.27
N PRO A 2 -19.69 -42.07 29.33
CA PRO A 2 -18.33 -41.53 29.44
C PRO A 2 -17.39 -42.65 29.87
N VAL A 3 -16.16 -42.67 29.35
CA VAL A 3 -15.10 -43.57 29.81
C VAL A 3 -14.01 -42.73 30.45
N ASP A 4 -13.67 -43.14 31.68
CA ASP A 4 -12.84 -42.51 32.68
C ASP A 4 -11.42 -42.10 32.25
N CYS A 5 -10.97 -40.97 32.80
CA CYS A 5 -9.56 -40.61 32.94
C CYS A 5 -8.91 -41.50 34.01
N SER A 6 -7.96 -42.36 33.62
CA SER A 6 -7.03 -43.00 34.55
C SER A 6 -5.69 -42.24 34.58
N SER A 7 -5.25 -41.92 35.79
CA SER A 7 -4.00 -41.24 36.12
C SER A 7 -2.78 -42.17 36.02
N ILE A 8 -1.67 -41.67 35.48
CA ILE A 8 -0.36 -42.35 35.42
C ILE A 8 0.65 -41.52 36.24
N PRO A 9 1.49 -42.12 37.10
CA PRO A 9 2.39 -41.40 38.01
C PRO A 9 3.66 -40.88 37.32
N PRO A 10 4.39 -39.93 37.94
CA PRO A 10 5.50 -39.25 37.28
C PRO A 10 6.78 -40.09 37.40
N THR A 11 7.45 -40.35 36.29
CA THR A 11 8.85 -40.79 36.31
C THR A 11 9.66 -39.93 35.34
N LYS A 12 10.75 -39.40 35.87
CA LYS A 12 11.61 -38.37 35.28
C LYS A 12 12.25 -38.83 33.98
N LEU A 13 12.21 -38.01 32.93
CA LEU A 13 13.32 -37.78 31.99
C LEU A 13 13.00 -36.60 31.04
N ARG A 14 13.84 -35.56 31.06
CA ARG A 14 13.96 -34.50 30.03
C ARG A 14 15.05 -34.97 29.05
N PRO A 15 14.99 -34.67 27.73
CA PRO A 15 15.23 -33.30 27.25
C PRO A 15 14.42 -32.84 26.02
N LEU A 16 14.36 -31.50 25.89
CA LEU A 16 14.12 -30.68 24.70
C LEU A 16 13.32 -31.28 23.52
N ALA A 17 12.03 -30.96 23.48
CA ALA A 17 11.35 -30.66 22.23
C ALA A 17 10.57 -29.36 22.43
N LEU A 18 11.19 -28.23 22.12
CA LEU A 18 10.49 -26.96 22.00
C LEU A 18 9.68 -27.05 20.70
N GLY A 19 8.50 -27.64 20.79
CA GLY A 19 7.54 -27.63 19.70
C GLY A 19 7.20 -26.18 19.39
N ILE A 20 7.52 -25.73 18.17
CA ILE A 20 6.99 -24.50 17.62
C ILE A 20 5.48 -24.72 17.51
N LEU A 21 4.76 -24.30 18.55
CA LEU A 21 3.34 -24.04 18.46
C LEU A 21 3.19 -22.93 17.41
N LEU A 22 2.77 -23.32 16.20
CA LEU A 22 2.10 -22.39 15.30
C LEU A 22 0.87 -21.88 16.07
N ALA A 23 1.06 -20.74 16.72
CA ALA A 23 -0.05 -19.96 17.23
C ALA A 23 -0.83 -19.48 16.01
N CYS A 24 -1.86 -20.24 15.63
CA CYS A 24 -2.99 -19.68 14.91
C CYS A 24 -3.72 -18.81 15.94
N GLY A 25 -3.13 -17.65 16.25
CA GLY A 25 -3.79 -16.64 17.07
C GLY A 25 -5.02 -16.13 16.32
N PRO A 26 -6.07 -15.67 17.02
CA PRO A 26 -7.12 -14.90 16.37
C PRO A 26 -6.47 -13.74 15.62
N SER A 27 -7.02 -13.41 14.44
CA SER A 27 -6.60 -12.24 13.66
C SER A 27 -6.81 -10.99 14.52
N MET A 28 -5.79 -10.62 15.29
CA MET A 28 -5.80 -9.43 16.12
C MET A 28 -5.71 -8.26 15.15
N ALA A 29 -6.72 -7.41 15.17
CA ALA A 29 -6.74 -6.20 14.36
C ALA A 29 -5.43 -5.42 14.58
N MET A 30 -4.93 -4.80 13.52
CA MET A 30 -3.59 -4.22 13.51
C MET A 30 -3.58 -2.89 14.29
N ASP A 31 -2.46 -2.62 14.95
CA ASP A 31 -2.21 -1.41 15.70
C ASP A 31 -1.13 -0.52 15.05
N THR A 32 -1.07 0.74 15.47
CA THR A 32 -0.11 1.72 14.95
C THR A 32 1.36 1.31 15.20
N PRO A 33 1.75 0.77 16.38
CA PRO A 33 3.10 0.28 16.60
C PRO A 33 3.53 -0.84 15.63
N SER A 34 2.67 -1.83 15.35
CA SER A 34 3.00 -2.88 14.38
C SER A 34 3.21 -2.31 12.98
N ILE A 35 2.38 -1.35 12.54
CA ILE A 35 2.55 -0.62 11.28
C ILE A 35 3.90 0.10 11.26
N ILE A 36 4.26 0.84 12.32
CA ILE A 36 5.55 1.55 12.38
C ILE A 36 6.71 0.55 12.29
N SER A 37 6.64 -0.58 12.99
CA SER A 37 7.69 -1.61 12.95
C SER A 37 7.85 -2.26 11.57
N SER A 38 6.78 -2.31 10.76
CA SER A 38 6.79 -2.94 9.43
C SER A 38 7.78 -2.30 8.45
N VAL A 39 8.15 -1.03 8.70
CA VAL A 39 9.12 -0.29 7.85
C VAL A 39 10.55 -0.81 7.95
N LEU A 40 10.85 -1.65 8.95
CA LEU A 40 12.15 -2.31 9.13
C LEU A 40 12.39 -3.44 8.12
N SER A 41 11.79 -3.37 6.93
CA SER A 41 11.85 -4.38 5.87
C SER A 41 12.82 -3.94 4.77
N PRO A 42 14.10 -4.39 4.77
CA PRO A 42 15.12 -3.89 3.83
C PRO A 42 14.77 -4.18 2.36
N ASN A 43 14.03 -5.27 2.12
CA ASN A 43 13.56 -5.68 0.79
C ASN A 43 12.62 -4.66 0.14
N CYS A 44 11.90 -3.89 0.96
CA CYS A 44 10.99 -2.85 0.50
C CYS A 44 11.74 -1.58 0.13
N LEU A 45 12.70 -1.16 0.94
CA LEU A 45 13.46 0.09 0.78
C LEU A 45 14.17 0.19 -0.57
N ALA A 46 14.83 -0.90 -1.02
CA ALA A 46 15.56 -0.97 -2.30
C ALA A 46 16.43 0.29 -2.58
N TYR A 47 17.24 0.68 -1.59
CA TYR A 47 18.11 1.85 -1.66
C TYR A 47 19.23 1.66 -2.69
N ARG A 48 19.42 2.67 -3.54
CA ARG A 48 20.50 2.67 -4.53
C ARG A 48 20.97 4.09 -4.86
N VAL A 49 22.27 4.21 -5.15
CA VAL A 49 22.82 5.44 -5.74
C VAL A 49 22.60 5.37 -7.24
N VAL A 50 21.90 6.37 -7.80
CA VAL A 50 21.52 6.40 -9.21
C VAL A 50 22.26 7.46 -10.02
N GLY A 51 22.99 8.38 -9.37
CA GLY A 51 23.64 9.46 -10.10
C GLY A 51 24.36 10.48 -9.22
N ILE A 52 24.64 11.65 -9.81
CA ILE A 52 25.29 12.80 -9.16
C ILE A 52 24.53 14.08 -9.53
N CYS A 53 24.30 14.94 -8.54
CA CYS A 53 23.76 16.28 -8.71
C CYS A 53 24.87 17.32 -8.62
N PHE A 54 24.76 18.38 -9.42
CA PHE A 54 25.66 19.53 -9.42
C PHE A 54 24.91 20.76 -8.89
N TRP A 55 25.54 21.45 -7.95
CA TRP A 55 25.01 22.62 -7.26
C TRP A 55 25.99 23.78 -7.37
N LEU A 56 25.49 25.00 -7.48
CA LEU A 56 26.30 26.20 -7.37
C LEU A 56 26.22 26.72 -5.94
N LEU A 57 27.38 26.80 -5.29
CA LEU A 57 27.56 27.44 -3.99
C LEU A 57 28.31 28.76 -4.17
N CYS A 58 27.61 29.88 -4.08
CA CYS A 58 28.19 31.22 -4.13
C CYS A 58 28.39 31.78 -2.72
N THR A 59 29.57 32.34 -2.49
CA THR A 59 29.94 33.10 -1.30
C THR A 59 30.40 34.50 -1.74
N PRO A 60 30.54 35.47 -0.82
CA PRO A 60 31.07 36.79 -1.17
C PRO A 60 32.45 36.78 -1.83
N PHE A 61 33.21 35.70 -1.68
CA PHE A 61 34.57 35.54 -2.23
C PHE A 61 34.63 34.74 -3.53
N GLY A 62 33.49 34.27 -4.05
CA GLY A 62 33.40 33.51 -5.30
C GLY A 62 32.39 32.38 -5.26
N CYS A 63 32.15 31.78 -6.44
CA CYS A 63 31.25 30.64 -6.61
C CYS A 63 32.05 29.35 -6.88
N SER A 64 31.60 28.24 -6.29
CA SER A 64 32.16 26.91 -6.50
C SER A 64 31.06 25.92 -6.85
N ILE A 65 31.37 24.97 -7.73
CA ILE A 65 30.47 23.86 -8.04
C ILE A 65 30.65 22.80 -6.95
N LYS A 66 29.55 22.41 -6.33
CA LYS A 66 29.47 21.33 -5.34
C LYS A 66 28.70 20.17 -5.95
N THR A 67 29.05 18.96 -5.54
CA THR A 67 28.40 17.74 -6.02
C THR A 67 27.79 16.96 -4.88
N SER A 68 26.64 16.34 -5.10
CA SER A 68 26.05 15.40 -4.15
C SER A 68 25.55 14.14 -4.85
N THR A 69 25.50 13.03 -4.12
CA THR A 69 24.99 11.76 -4.65
C THR A 69 23.48 11.85 -4.87
N LYS A 70 23.01 11.45 -6.05
CA LYS A 70 21.60 11.23 -6.34
C LYS A 70 21.24 9.79 -5.97
N VAL A 71 20.24 9.66 -5.12
CA VAL A 71 19.79 8.38 -4.56
C VAL A 71 18.37 8.10 -5.04
N ARG A 72 18.03 6.81 -5.17
CA ARG A 72 16.66 6.34 -5.38
C ARG A 72 16.35 5.26 -4.37
N HIS A 73 15.22 5.37 -3.69
CA HIS A 73 14.72 4.34 -2.78
C HIS A 73 13.21 4.45 -2.64
N PHE A 74 12.58 3.38 -2.18
CA PHE A 74 11.16 3.38 -1.90
C PHE A 74 10.89 3.92 -0.48
N ILE A 75 9.79 4.64 -0.31
CA ILE A 75 9.34 5.18 0.97
C ILE A 75 7.92 4.67 1.21
N PRO A 76 7.59 4.17 2.42
CA PRO A 76 6.21 3.82 2.76
C PRO A 76 5.43 5.11 2.97
N GLU A 77 4.48 5.38 2.09
CA GLU A 77 3.74 6.64 2.06
C GLU A 77 2.35 6.52 2.68
N LEU A 78 1.65 5.42 2.39
CA LEU A 78 0.28 5.19 2.82
C LEU A 78 0.14 3.83 3.46
N VAL A 79 -0.73 3.71 4.45
CA VAL A 79 -1.40 2.47 4.81
C VAL A 79 -2.74 2.49 4.10
N VAL A 80 -2.97 1.50 3.25
CA VAL A 80 -4.23 1.33 2.53
C VAL A 80 -4.93 0.10 3.06
N THR A 81 -6.09 0.28 3.67
CA THR A 81 -6.90 -0.82 4.22
C THR A 81 -8.07 -1.10 3.31
N SER A 82 -8.46 -2.37 3.19
CA SER A 82 -9.61 -2.81 2.40
C SER A 82 -10.44 -3.80 3.22
N TYR A 83 -11.71 -3.51 3.41
CA TYR A 83 -12.55 -4.25 4.35
C TYR A 83 -14.02 -4.24 3.93
N ALA A 84 -14.75 -5.30 4.25
CA ALA A 84 -16.11 -5.49 3.77
C ALA A 84 -17.14 -4.61 4.51
N THR A 85 -17.13 -4.64 5.84
CA THR A 85 -18.16 -3.96 6.65
C THR A 85 -17.74 -2.53 6.98
N THR A 86 -18.57 -1.53 6.65
CA THR A 86 -18.26 -0.13 6.97
C THR A 86 -17.99 0.05 8.47
N GLY A 87 -16.94 0.80 8.83
CA GLY A 87 -16.48 0.99 10.20
C GLY A 87 -15.56 -0.13 10.73
N ASN A 88 -15.45 -1.28 10.07
CA ASN A 88 -14.55 -2.37 10.49
C ASN A 88 -13.19 -2.29 9.79
N ASN A 89 -12.53 -1.13 9.86
CA ASN A 89 -11.17 -0.99 9.35
C ASN A 89 -10.22 -1.87 10.20
N PRO A 90 -9.38 -2.73 9.57
CA PRO A 90 -8.44 -3.57 10.31
C PRO A 90 -7.40 -2.76 11.11
N TRP A 91 -7.15 -1.50 10.75
CA TRP A 91 -6.38 -0.57 11.56
C TRP A 91 -7.29 0.09 12.61
N THR A 92 -7.28 -0.47 13.82
CA THR A 92 -8.30 -0.19 14.84
C THR A 92 -8.41 1.26 15.24
N GLU A 93 -7.27 1.95 15.39
CA GLU A 93 -7.24 3.34 15.82
C GLU A 93 -7.83 4.28 14.77
N MET A 94 -7.71 3.92 13.49
CA MET A 94 -8.23 4.70 12.37
C MET A 94 -9.65 4.31 11.96
N ALA A 95 -10.21 3.22 12.50
CA ALA A 95 -11.53 2.72 12.14
C ALA A 95 -12.67 3.74 12.34
N THR A 96 -12.50 4.65 13.30
CA THR A 96 -13.48 5.72 13.59
C THR A 96 -13.61 6.74 12.46
N LEU A 97 -12.61 6.89 11.60
CA LEU A 97 -12.65 7.80 10.45
C LEU A 97 -13.65 7.37 9.38
N SER A 98 -13.94 6.06 9.33
CA SER A 98 -14.80 5.45 8.32
C SER A 98 -16.05 4.82 8.92
N ALA A 99 -16.59 5.48 9.94
CA ALA A 99 -17.90 5.15 10.50
C ALA A 99 -19.00 5.20 9.42
N PRO A 100 -20.07 4.40 9.57
CA PRO A 100 -21.22 4.45 8.68
C PRO A 100 -21.84 5.86 8.62
N ILE A 101 -22.10 6.35 7.41
CA ILE A 101 -22.83 7.60 7.16
C ILE A 101 -23.97 7.34 6.18
N SER A 102 -24.93 8.26 6.09
CA SER A 102 -26.01 8.17 5.09
C SER A 102 -25.42 8.04 3.67
N GLY A 103 -25.86 7.01 2.94
CA GLY A 103 -25.30 6.64 1.63
C GLY A 103 -24.12 5.66 1.70
N ALA A 104 -23.52 5.43 2.87
CA ALA A 104 -22.42 4.50 3.08
C ALA A 104 -22.56 3.63 4.35
N GLU A 105 -23.69 2.94 4.47
CA GLU A 105 -24.05 2.24 5.72
C GLU A 105 -23.52 0.79 5.80
N GLY A 106 -23.19 0.17 4.66
CA GLY A 106 -22.71 -1.22 4.60
C GLY A 106 -21.88 -1.53 3.36
N GLY A 107 -21.28 -2.72 3.26
CA GLY A 107 -20.37 -3.04 2.15
C GLY A 107 -20.06 -4.53 1.99
N GLY A 108 -20.87 -5.41 2.57
CA GLY A 108 -20.59 -6.84 2.53
C GLY A 108 -20.66 -7.47 1.14
N ASN A 109 -20.42 -8.77 1.11
CA ASN A 109 -20.77 -9.59 -0.04
C ASN A 109 -22.30 -9.64 -0.20
N LEU A 110 -22.80 -10.04 -1.37
CA LEU A 110 -24.23 -10.20 -1.59
C LEU A 110 -24.90 -11.00 -0.46
N ILE A 111 -26.04 -10.47 0.01
CA ILE A 111 -26.82 -10.94 1.17
C ILE A 111 -27.26 -12.41 1.04
N THR A 112 -27.26 -12.96 -0.18
CA THR A 112 -27.57 -14.37 -0.44
C THR A 112 -26.42 -15.04 -1.21
N PRO A 113 -25.36 -15.49 -0.52
CA PRO A 113 -24.33 -16.32 -1.14
C PRO A 113 -24.99 -17.62 -1.58
N ASN A 114 -25.14 -17.82 -2.89
CA ASN A 114 -25.54 -19.11 -3.40
C ASN A 114 -24.32 -20.02 -3.39
N THR A 115 -24.29 -21.01 -2.49
CA THR A 115 -23.20 -21.99 -2.36
C THR A 115 -23.01 -22.89 -3.59
N HIS A 116 -23.92 -22.80 -4.57
CA HIS A 116 -23.85 -23.51 -5.85
C HIS A 116 -23.42 -22.59 -7.01
N ARG A 117 -22.98 -21.35 -6.75
CA ARG A 117 -22.47 -20.41 -7.76
C ARG A 117 -21.14 -19.80 -7.32
N ASP A 118 -20.12 -19.91 -8.17
CA ASP A 118 -18.80 -19.30 -7.95
C ASP A 118 -18.73 -17.80 -8.28
N ASN A 119 -19.82 -17.18 -8.74
CA ASN A 119 -19.85 -15.76 -9.09
C ASN A 119 -20.30 -14.90 -7.90
N LEU A 120 -19.36 -14.59 -7.00
CA LEU A 120 -19.59 -13.70 -5.87
C LEU A 120 -19.06 -12.30 -6.21
N PRO A 121 -19.91 -11.34 -6.58
CA PRO A 121 -19.54 -9.94 -6.51
C PRO A 121 -19.28 -9.57 -5.05
N ARG A 122 -18.11 -9.00 -4.81
CA ARG A 122 -17.63 -8.54 -3.51
C ARG A 122 -17.62 -7.03 -3.50
N PHE A 123 -18.01 -6.46 -2.38
CA PHE A 123 -17.74 -5.06 -2.08
C PHE A 123 -16.68 -4.95 -1.00
N LYS A 124 -15.81 -3.93 -1.12
CA LYS A 124 -14.96 -3.49 -0.02
C LYS A 124 -14.97 -1.97 0.06
N ASN A 125 -15.04 -1.46 1.28
CA ASN A 125 -14.58 -0.11 1.59
C ASN A 125 -13.05 -0.08 1.55
N VAL A 126 -12.49 1.09 1.31
CA VAL A 126 -11.05 1.34 1.33
C VAL A 126 -10.73 2.68 1.95
N ASP A 127 -9.71 2.69 2.81
CA ASP A 127 -9.14 3.90 3.38
C ASP A 127 -7.65 3.97 3.02
N GLY A 128 -7.21 5.12 2.53
CA GLY A 128 -5.80 5.44 2.29
C GLY A 128 -5.33 6.54 3.23
N ILE A 129 -4.52 6.18 4.22
CA ILE A 129 -4.08 7.06 5.30
C ILE A 129 -2.56 7.15 5.30
N GLY A 130 -2.01 8.34 5.55
CA GLY A 130 -0.56 8.57 5.61
C GLY A 130 0.16 7.65 6.59
N HIS A 131 1.24 7.03 6.12
CA HIS A 131 1.94 6.00 6.86
C HIS A 131 2.65 6.57 8.10
N PRO A 132 2.35 6.07 9.32
CA PRO A 132 2.91 6.64 10.55
C PRO A 132 4.42 6.40 10.69
N GLY A 133 4.94 5.34 10.08
CA GLY A 133 6.35 5.00 10.06
C GLY A 133 7.18 5.68 8.94
N GLY A 134 6.62 6.55 8.10
CA GLY A 134 7.33 7.12 6.94
C GLY A 134 8.61 7.89 7.30
N TRP A 135 8.56 8.67 8.39
CA TRP A 135 9.74 9.36 8.92
C TRP A 135 10.79 8.37 9.45
N ALA A 136 10.38 7.35 10.21
CA ALA A 136 11.29 6.33 10.72
C ALA A 136 11.98 5.55 9.59
N ALA A 137 11.23 5.22 8.53
CA ALA A 137 11.77 4.59 7.33
C ALA A 137 12.83 5.48 6.65
N THR A 138 12.57 6.79 6.56
CA THR A 138 13.51 7.76 6.00
C THR A 138 14.79 7.86 6.84
N GLN A 139 14.67 7.84 8.18
CA GLN A 139 15.84 7.82 9.07
C GLN A 139 16.63 6.51 9.00
N LEU A 140 15.96 5.38 8.77
CA LEU A 140 16.66 4.12 8.53
C LEU A 140 17.43 4.18 7.21
N ALA A 141 16.81 4.72 6.16
CA ALA A 141 17.43 4.88 4.85
C ALA A 141 18.64 5.83 4.88
N SER A 142 18.60 6.89 5.70
CA SER A 142 19.70 7.85 5.84
C SER A 142 20.94 7.25 6.53
N GLN A 143 20.84 6.10 7.21
CA GLN A 143 22.03 5.39 7.68
C GLN A 143 22.89 4.86 6.53
N SER A 144 22.30 4.68 5.34
CA SER A 144 23.01 4.30 4.12
C SER A 144 23.53 5.51 3.32
N GLY A 145 23.26 6.74 3.76
CA GLY A 145 23.67 7.97 3.08
C GLY A 145 22.65 9.10 3.19
N TYR A 146 22.30 9.74 2.07
CA TYR A 146 21.18 10.68 2.04
C TYR A 146 19.88 9.92 1.74
N ALA A 147 18.76 10.37 2.30
CA ALA A 147 17.44 9.81 2.05
C ALA A 147 16.46 10.92 1.66
N CYS A 148 15.51 10.57 0.80
CA CYS A 148 14.48 11.48 0.32
C CYS A 148 13.41 11.65 1.39
N ALA A 149 12.86 12.85 1.48
CA ALA A 149 11.67 13.09 2.28
C ALA A 149 10.45 12.43 1.60
N SER A 150 9.52 11.91 2.39
CA SER A 150 8.21 11.47 1.89
C SER A 150 7.38 12.67 1.46
N GLY A 151 6.49 12.49 0.47
CA GLY A 151 5.46 13.46 0.17
C GLY A 151 4.23 13.33 1.07
N ALA A 152 4.09 12.22 1.79
CA ALA A 152 2.93 11.92 2.62
C ALA A 152 3.08 12.45 4.05
N THR A 153 1.98 12.95 4.60
CA THR A 153 1.88 13.37 6.00
C THR A 153 1.32 12.22 6.83
N ALA A 154 2.03 11.81 7.89
CA ALA A 154 1.61 10.73 8.78
C ALA A 154 0.19 10.96 9.33
N PHE A 155 -0.62 9.89 9.38
CA PHE A 155 -2.03 9.89 9.83
C PHE A 155 -2.99 10.77 9.02
N MET A 156 -2.55 11.42 7.94
CA MET A 156 -3.44 12.22 7.11
C MET A 156 -4.35 11.29 6.28
N PRO A 157 -5.70 11.40 6.36
CA PRO A 157 -6.60 10.63 5.52
C PRO A 157 -6.61 11.21 4.09
N TYR A 158 -5.95 10.54 3.16
CA TYR A 158 -5.94 10.94 1.75
C TYR A 158 -7.19 10.47 1.02
N TYR A 159 -7.76 9.34 1.43
CA TYR A 159 -8.99 8.81 0.86
C TYR A 159 -9.75 7.98 1.89
N LEU A 160 -11.06 8.19 1.97
CA LEU A 160 -11.98 7.39 2.78
C LEU A 160 -13.17 7.07 1.90
N SER A 161 -13.35 5.80 1.53
CA SER A 161 -14.38 5.42 0.56
C SER A 161 -15.80 5.70 1.03
N THR A 162 -16.00 5.84 2.34
CA THR A 162 -17.30 6.20 2.94
C THR A 162 -17.74 7.60 2.55
N LEU A 163 -16.81 8.55 2.45
CA LEU A 163 -17.06 9.93 2.05
C LEU A 163 -17.25 10.10 0.54
N ASP A 164 -16.78 9.12 -0.24
CA ASP A 164 -16.81 9.12 -1.70
C ASP A 164 -17.92 8.22 -2.27
N SER A 165 -19.13 8.30 -1.70
CA SER A 165 -20.22 7.38 -2.04
C SER A 165 -20.58 7.38 -3.52
N LEU A 166 -20.55 8.54 -4.20
CA LEU A 166 -20.95 8.62 -5.61
C LEU A 166 -20.00 7.81 -6.52
N ALA A 167 -18.70 8.07 -6.43
CA ALA A 167 -17.73 7.40 -7.28
C ALA A 167 -17.41 5.98 -6.77
N TRP A 168 -17.24 5.80 -5.46
CA TRP A 168 -16.87 4.50 -4.92
C TRP A 168 -18.02 3.49 -4.87
N ARG A 169 -19.24 3.90 -4.50
CA ARG A 169 -20.37 2.95 -4.36
C ARG A 169 -21.17 2.80 -5.63
N HIS A 170 -21.36 3.87 -6.38
CA HIS A 170 -22.17 3.84 -7.60
C HIS A 170 -21.33 3.75 -8.87
N GLY A 171 -20.01 3.93 -8.80
CA GLY A 171 -19.14 3.88 -9.97
C GLY A 171 -19.39 5.03 -10.94
N ILE A 172 -19.89 6.17 -10.47
CA ILE A 172 -20.20 7.34 -11.31
C ILE A 172 -19.23 8.47 -10.95
N PRO A 173 -18.54 9.09 -11.92
CA PRO A 173 -18.63 8.87 -13.37
C PRO A 173 -17.67 7.78 -13.90
N GLU A 174 -16.99 7.05 -13.02
CA GLU A 174 -15.96 6.05 -13.37
C GLU A 174 -16.40 5.04 -14.45
N SER A 175 -17.66 4.62 -14.45
CA SER A 175 -18.26 3.71 -15.43
C SER A 175 -18.31 4.25 -16.86
N LEU A 176 -18.17 5.57 -17.04
CA LEU A 176 -18.19 6.23 -18.34
C LEU A 176 -16.79 6.36 -18.97
N TYR A 177 -15.73 6.02 -18.23
CA TYR A 177 -14.38 6.01 -18.78
C TYR A 177 -14.24 4.91 -19.84
N PRO A 178 -13.50 5.15 -20.94
CA PRO A 178 -13.19 4.12 -21.93
C PRO A 178 -12.62 2.84 -21.31
N GLU A 179 -11.79 2.99 -20.28
CA GLU A 179 -11.20 1.91 -19.48
C GLU A 179 -12.22 1.01 -18.78
N SER A 180 -13.41 1.53 -18.48
CA SER A 180 -14.52 0.74 -17.92
C SER A 180 -15.28 -0.06 -18.98
N LEU A 181 -15.19 0.34 -20.25
CA LEU A 181 -16.01 -0.20 -21.35
C LEU A 181 -15.23 -1.14 -22.27
N MET A 182 -13.89 -1.04 -22.27
CA MET A 182 -13.02 -1.84 -23.11
C MET A 182 -12.30 -2.89 -22.25
N PRO A 183 -12.53 -4.20 -22.48
CA PRO A 183 -11.77 -5.24 -21.81
C PRO A 183 -10.28 -5.21 -22.18
N GLY A 184 -9.40 -5.66 -21.27
CA GLY A 184 -7.97 -5.80 -21.55
C GLY A 184 -7.14 -4.53 -21.32
N ILE A 185 -7.76 -3.41 -20.91
CA ILE A 185 -7.04 -2.19 -20.53
C ILE A 185 -7.17 -1.93 -19.03
N ARG A 186 -6.08 -1.44 -18.43
CA ARG A 186 -5.99 -1.16 -16.98
C ARG A 186 -6.46 -2.34 -16.11
N GLU A 187 -5.78 -3.47 -16.22
CA GLU A 187 -6.11 -4.71 -15.51
C GLU A 187 -4.98 -5.13 -14.57
N ILE A 188 -5.33 -5.69 -13.41
CA ILE A 188 -4.36 -6.27 -12.47
C ILE A 188 -4.18 -7.74 -12.83
N GLY A 189 -2.95 -8.13 -13.17
CA GLY A 189 -2.64 -9.41 -13.79
C GLY A 189 -2.88 -9.39 -15.31
N ARG A 190 -2.75 -10.56 -15.94
CA ARG A 190 -3.03 -10.72 -17.37
C ARG A 190 -3.76 -12.04 -17.61
N GLN A 191 -4.79 -12.00 -18.44
CA GLN A 191 -5.54 -13.19 -18.83
C GLN A 191 -4.65 -14.26 -19.47
N ALA A 192 -3.71 -13.84 -20.35
CA ALA A 192 -2.81 -14.74 -21.06
C ALA A 192 -1.85 -15.53 -20.14
N SER A 193 -1.52 -14.99 -18.96
CA SER A 193 -0.70 -15.67 -17.95
C SER A 193 -1.52 -16.38 -16.87
N GLY A 194 -2.85 -16.43 -17.00
CA GLY A 194 -3.73 -17.11 -16.04
C GLY A 194 -3.75 -16.50 -14.63
N ASN A 195 -3.29 -15.26 -14.47
CA ASN A 195 -3.16 -14.58 -13.18
C ASN A 195 -4.02 -13.30 -13.10
N MET A 196 -5.12 -13.23 -13.83
CA MET A 196 -6.04 -12.09 -13.85
C MET A 196 -6.77 -11.94 -12.50
N TRP A 197 -6.69 -10.76 -11.89
CA TRP A 197 -7.32 -10.46 -10.60
C TRP A 197 -8.57 -9.60 -10.75
N GLY A 198 -8.52 -8.62 -11.65
CA GLY A 198 -9.64 -7.73 -11.90
C GLY A 198 -9.25 -6.50 -12.69
N ASN A 199 -10.26 -5.83 -13.22
CA ASN A 199 -10.17 -4.53 -13.88
C ASN A 199 -9.96 -3.41 -12.85
N LEU A 200 -9.19 -2.38 -13.21
CA LEU A 200 -9.03 -1.20 -12.38
C LEU A 200 -10.24 -0.25 -12.51
N TYR A 201 -10.74 -0.04 -13.73
CA TYR A 201 -11.89 0.82 -14.01
C TYR A 201 -13.18 0.02 -14.18
N PRO A 202 -14.33 0.47 -13.65
CA PRO A 202 -14.50 1.68 -12.84
C PRO A 202 -13.80 1.54 -11.48
N ARG A 203 -13.17 2.61 -10.99
CA ARG A 203 -12.50 2.62 -9.67
C ARG A 203 -13.51 2.74 -8.53
N GLN A 204 -14.36 1.73 -8.45
CA GLN A 204 -15.43 1.57 -7.47
C GLN A 204 -15.12 0.43 -6.49
N GLY A 205 -15.93 0.29 -5.44
CA GLY A 205 -15.79 -0.73 -4.41
C GLY A 205 -16.27 -2.14 -4.79
N PHE A 206 -16.82 -2.35 -5.99
CA PHE A 206 -17.38 -3.64 -6.45
C PHE A 206 -16.50 -4.38 -7.46
N LEU A 207 -16.33 -5.69 -7.28
CA LEU A 207 -15.64 -6.57 -8.22
C LEU A 207 -16.24 -7.98 -8.18
N VAL A 208 -16.41 -8.61 -9.34
CA VAL A 208 -16.72 -10.04 -9.43
C VAL A 208 -15.41 -10.81 -9.32
N GLN A 209 -15.12 -11.34 -8.14
CA GLN A 209 -13.91 -12.10 -7.88
C GLN A 209 -14.16 -13.13 -6.77
N PRO A 210 -14.07 -14.44 -7.08
CA PRO A 210 -14.27 -15.50 -6.09
C PRO A 210 -13.33 -15.38 -4.89
N ASP A 211 -12.08 -14.97 -5.10
CA ASP A 211 -11.07 -14.86 -4.05
C ASP A 211 -11.16 -13.51 -3.30
N ASP A 212 -11.27 -13.58 -1.97
CA ASP A 212 -11.48 -12.39 -1.16
C ASP A 212 -10.25 -11.47 -1.10
N PHE A 213 -9.05 -12.05 -1.05
CA PHE A 213 -7.78 -11.33 -1.05
C PHE A 213 -7.56 -10.59 -2.37
N LYS A 214 -7.79 -11.27 -3.50
CA LYS A 214 -7.69 -10.63 -4.82
C LYS A 214 -8.65 -9.46 -4.96
N ALA A 215 -9.88 -9.61 -4.48
CA ALA A 215 -10.86 -8.52 -4.50
C ALA A 215 -10.39 -7.33 -3.67
N ALA A 216 -9.95 -7.57 -2.42
CA ALA A 216 -9.43 -6.52 -1.55
C ALA A 216 -8.19 -5.82 -2.16
N ALA A 217 -7.26 -6.58 -2.72
CA ALA A 217 -6.06 -6.04 -3.37
C ALA A 217 -6.40 -5.15 -4.59
N VAL A 218 -7.41 -5.53 -5.39
CA VAL A 218 -7.89 -4.69 -6.50
C VAL A 218 -8.46 -3.37 -5.97
N MET A 219 -9.25 -3.40 -4.90
CA MET A 219 -9.78 -2.16 -4.29
C MET A 219 -8.67 -1.28 -3.73
N THR A 220 -7.67 -1.88 -3.08
CA THR A 220 -6.46 -1.19 -2.61
C THR A 220 -5.70 -0.53 -3.76
N GLN A 221 -5.52 -1.22 -4.90
CA GLN A 221 -4.90 -0.64 -6.08
C GLN A 221 -5.73 0.51 -6.67
N ARG A 222 -7.06 0.37 -6.73
CA ARG A 222 -7.98 1.42 -7.20
C ARG A 222 -7.83 2.70 -6.38
N ALA A 223 -7.86 2.59 -5.06
CA ALA A 223 -7.67 3.74 -4.18
C ALA A 223 -6.27 4.34 -4.33
N GLY A 224 -5.21 3.53 -4.42
CA GLY A 224 -3.85 4.01 -4.68
C GLY A 224 -3.74 4.77 -6.01
N ASP A 225 -4.39 4.29 -7.07
CA ASP A 225 -4.42 4.96 -8.37
C ASP A 225 -5.16 6.30 -8.32
N VAL A 226 -6.27 6.39 -7.56
CA VAL A 226 -6.98 7.66 -7.31
C VAL A 226 -6.09 8.65 -6.54
N ILE A 227 -5.56 8.23 -5.39
CA ILE A 227 -4.78 9.08 -4.48
C ILE A 227 -3.53 9.64 -5.16
N THR A 228 -2.87 8.86 -6.01
CA THR A 228 -1.61 9.26 -6.64
C THR A 228 -1.78 10.05 -7.94
N ARG A 229 -3.00 10.50 -8.27
CA ARG A 229 -3.32 11.33 -9.44
C ARG A 229 -4.05 12.61 -9.03
N ASN A 230 -3.96 13.64 -9.87
CA ASN A 230 -4.71 14.89 -9.71
C ASN A 230 -6.01 14.89 -10.50
N GLY A 231 -7.00 15.64 -10.02
CA GLY A 231 -8.23 15.92 -10.76
C GLY A 231 -9.11 14.70 -11.03
N GLN A 232 -9.03 13.66 -10.19
CA GLN A 232 -9.91 12.50 -10.32
C GLN A 232 -11.32 12.85 -9.81
N PRO A 233 -12.40 12.31 -10.39
CA PRO A 233 -13.77 12.63 -10.01
C PRO A 233 -14.20 11.86 -8.74
N HIS A 234 -13.42 12.03 -7.66
CA HIS A 234 -13.57 11.38 -6.37
C HIS A 234 -13.47 12.42 -5.24
N VAL A 235 -13.97 12.10 -4.05
CA VAL A 235 -13.72 12.89 -2.82
C VAL A 235 -12.44 12.40 -2.15
N TYR A 236 -11.33 13.11 -2.37
CA TYR A 236 -10.00 12.70 -1.90
C TYR A 236 -9.03 13.89 -1.79
N LEU A 237 -7.89 13.66 -1.15
CA LEU A 237 -6.73 14.54 -1.20
C LEU A 237 -5.65 13.89 -2.08
N PRO A 238 -5.14 14.58 -3.11
CA PRO A 238 -4.11 14.01 -3.97
C PRO A 238 -2.74 13.99 -3.28
N LEU A 239 -2.07 12.83 -3.32
CA LEU A 239 -0.67 12.65 -2.92
C LEU A 239 0.26 12.85 -4.13
N THR A 240 0.31 14.08 -4.62
CA THR A 240 1.21 14.50 -5.70
C THR A 240 2.13 15.62 -5.23
N PRO A 241 3.15 15.31 -4.41
CA PRO A 241 4.14 16.31 -4.00
C PRO A 241 4.79 16.97 -5.23
N ALA A 242 5.08 18.27 -5.12
CA ALA A 242 5.70 19.02 -6.21
C ALA A 242 7.17 18.60 -6.41
N LYS A 243 7.59 18.53 -7.67
CA LYS A 243 9.01 18.41 -8.01
C LYS A 243 9.74 19.68 -7.57
N GLY A 244 11.00 19.54 -7.15
CA GLY A 244 11.85 20.67 -6.77
C GLY A 244 13.31 20.39 -7.06
N ASP A 245 14.14 21.40 -6.86
CA ASP A 245 15.59 21.30 -7.02
C ASP A 245 16.17 20.14 -6.20
N GLY A 246 16.72 19.14 -6.88
CA GLY A 246 17.25 17.93 -6.23
C GLY A 246 16.22 17.00 -5.62
N TYR A 247 14.93 17.16 -5.94
CA TYR A 247 13.83 16.34 -5.42
C TYR A 247 12.84 15.95 -6.53
N TRP A 248 12.79 14.65 -6.83
CA TRP A 248 11.95 14.05 -7.86
C TRP A 248 11.00 13.03 -7.22
N PRO A 249 9.79 13.48 -6.83
CA PRO A 249 8.76 12.58 -6.35
C PRO A 249 8.28 11.57 -7.41
N PRO A 250 7.74 10.43 -6.97
CA PRO A 250 7.17 9.41 -7.83
C PRO A 250 5.96 9.92 -8.62
N GLY A 251 5.82 9.42 -9.85
CA GLY A 251 4.60 9.55 -10.63
C GLY A 251 3.47 8.64 -10.13
N PRO A 252 2.29 8.68 -10.76
CA PRO A 252 1.15 7.83 -10.40
C PRO A 252 1.50 6.34 -10.40
N ILE A 253 0.85 5.56 -9.55
CA ILE A 253 1.03 4.11 -9.57
C ILE A 253 0.38 3.51 -10.82
N VAL A 254 0.99 2.47 -11.37
CA VAL A 254 0.48 1.73 -12.52
C VAL A 254 0.52 0.25 -12.20
N GLU A 255 -0.61 -0.41 -12.38
CA GLU A 255 -0.76 -1.85 -12.18
C GLU A 255 0.24 -2.66 -13.02
N ASN A 256 0.69 -3.79 -12.48
CA ASN A 256 1.72 -4.65 -13.09
C ASN A 256 3.12 -4.02 -13.29
N ASP A 257 3.36 -2.78 -12.82
CA ASP A 257 4.65 -2.10 -12.96
C ASP A 257 5.32 -1.84 -11.60
N ALA A 258 6.28 -2.70 -11.26
CA ALA A 258 7.08 -2.60 -10.04
C ALA A 258 8.03 -1.39 -9.99
N SER A 259 8.20 -0.67 -11.11
CA SER A 259 8.98 0.57 -11.13
C SER A 259 8.22 1.75 -10.53
N THR A 260 6.89 1.67 -10.39
CA THR A 260 6.05 2.77 -9.89
C THR A 260 5.71 2.65 -8.40
N HIS A 261 5.59 1.41 -7.89
CA HIS A 261 5.23 1.15 -6.51
C HIS A 261 5.47 -0.31 -6.10
N LYS A 262 5.33 -0.58 -4.80
CA LYS A 262 5.18 -1.92 -4.23
C LYS A 262 4.18 -1.90 -3.08
N TRP A 263 3.62 -3.06 -2.79
CA TRP A 263 2.72 -3.31 -1.68
C TRP A 263 3.39 -4.25 -0.67
N GLN A 264 3.30 -3.89 0.60
CA GLN A 264 3.67 -4.76 1.72
C GLN A 264 2.39 -5.18 2.43
N LEU A 265 2.09 -6.48 2.51
CA LEU A 265 0.96 -6.93 3.31
C LEU A 265 1.25 -6.69 4.79
N LEU A 266 0.31 -6.04 5.49
CA LEU A 266 0.39 -5.78 6.92
C LEU A 266 -0.64 -6.57 7.73
N PHE A 267 -1.82 -6.81 7.18
CA PHE A 267 -2.90 -7.59 7.79
C PHE A 267 -3.54 -8.51 6.74
N PRO A 268 -3.83 -9.79 7.03
CA PRO A 268 -3.90 -10.44 8.35
C PRO A 268 -2.56 -10.89 8.94
N GLN A 269 -1.49 -10.92 8.13
CA GLN A 269 -0.15 -11.25 8.58
C GLN A 269 0.85 -10.30 7.92
N VAL A 270 1.68 -9.65 8.74
CA VAL A 270 2.74 -8.75 8.24
C VAL A 270 3.77 -9.56 7.45
N GLN A 271 4.01 -9.16 6.21
CA GLN A 271 5.08 -9.67 5.37
C GLN A 271 6.31 -8.76 5.44
N SER A 272 7.50 -9.36 5.50
CA SER A 272 8.79 -8.65 5.47
C SER A 272 9.29 -8.36 4.04
N THR A 273 8.51 -8.76 3.04
CA THR A 273 8.79 -8.58 1.62
C THR A 273 7.70 -7.73 0.98
N CYS A 274 8.10 -6.93 0.01
CA CYS A 274 7.18 -6.15 -0.82
C CYS A 274 7.05 -6.80 -2.20
N ALA A 275 5.84 -6.80 -2.74
CA ALA A 275 5.53 -7.29 -4.07
C ALA A 275 4.62 -6.29 -4.80
N ILE A 276 4.46 -6.47 -6.11
CA ILE A 276 3.32 -5.89 -6.82
C ILE A 276 2.21 -6.92 -6.89
N PHE A 277 0.98 -6.48 -7.16
CA PHE A 277 -0.08 -7.39 -7.55
C PHE A 277 0.07 -7.75 -9.03
N PRO A 278 -0.19 -9.01 -9.43
CA PRO A 278 -0.52 -10.19 -8.61
C PRO A 278 0.59 -10.73 -7.69
N SER A 279 0.21 -11.26 -6.52
CA SER A 279 1.07 -11.92 -5.52
C SER A 279 0.41 -13.17 -4.93
N ASP A 280 1.08 -13.93 -4.06
CA ASP A 280 0.44 -15.08 -3.39
C ASP A 280 -0.73 -14.63 -2.49
N PRO A 281 -1.94 -15.19 -2.65
CA PRO A 281 -3.09 -14.82 -1.82
C PRO A 281 -2.95 -15.26 -0.37
N VAL A 282 -3.32 -14.38 0.57
CA VAL A 282 -3.39 -14.67 2.01
C VAL A 282 -4.81 -14.41 2.48
N GLN A 283 -5.45 -15.37 3.14
CA GLN A 283 -6.84 -15.22 3.54
C GLN A 283 -6.96 -14.55 4.92
N SER A 284 -7.84 -13.56 5.04
CA SER A 284 -8.24 -12.99 6.33
C SER A 284 -9.54 -13.60 6.84
N ALA A 285 -9.63 -13.83 8.15
CA ALA A 285 -10.80 -14.42 8.79
C ALA A 285 -12.02 -13.47 8.78
N ASP A 286 -11.78 -12.16 8.87
CA ASP A 286 -12.82 -11.11 8.88
C ASP A 286 -13.01 -10.43 7.52
N GLY A 287 -12.22 -10.84 6.52
CA GLY A 287 -12.19 -10.22 5.19
C GLY A 287 -11.62 -8.80 5.17
N GLY A 288 -10.98 -8.35 6.25
CA GLY A 288 -10.18 -7.13 6.30
C GLY A 288 -8.74 -7.39 5.84
N TYR A 289 -8.14 -6.42 5.17
CA TYR A 289 -6.75 -6.45 4.73
C TYR A 289 -6.14 -5.07 4.85
N ALA A 290 -4.83 -5.02 5.02
CA ALA A 290 -4.09 -3.76 5.04
C ALA A 290 -2.76 -3.93 4.32
N TRP A 291 -2.37 -2.94 3.54
CA TRP A 291 -1.08 -2.87 2.88
C TRP A 291 -0.38 -1.55 3.11
N SER A 292 0.94 -1.57 3.21
CA SER A 292 1.76 -0.37 3.07
C SER A 292 2.05 -0.12 1.59
N LEU A 293 1.79 1.08 1.11
CA LEU A 293 2.15 1.54 -0.24
C LEU A 293 3.55 2.14 -0.20
N TRP A 294 4.49 1.47 -0.87
CA TRP A 294 5.86 1.92 -1.04
C TRP A 294 6.03 2.54 -2.41
N ARG A 295 6.51 3.79 -2.50
CA ARG A 295 6.73 4.49 -3.77
C ARG A 295 8.17 4.98 -3.93
N PRO A 296 8.74 4.95 -5.15
CA PRO A 296 10.14 5.26 -5.38
C PRO A 296 10.39 6.76 -5.50
N TYR A 297 11.16 7.29 -4.56
CA TYR A 297 11.65 8.67 -4.57
C TYR A 297 13.05 8.72 -5.14
N SER A 298 13.35 9.77 -5.91
CA SER A 298 14.72 10.13 -6.24
C SER A 298 15.03 11.52 -5.71
N CYS A 299 16.21 11.71 -5.14
CA CYS A 299 16.62 13.00 -4.60
C CYS A 299 18.14 13.09 -4.43
N CYS A 300 18.62 14.29 -4.16
CA CYS A 300 20.00 14.52 -3.75
C CYS A 300 20.09 15.58 -2.66
N LYS A 301 21.11 15.46 -1.83
CA LYS A 301 21.37 16.43 -0.76
C LYS A 301 21.69 17.80 -1.38
N ARG A 302 21.05 18.85 -0.89
CA ARG A 302 21.35 20.22 -1.32
C ARG A 302 22.72 20.65 -0.79
N GLU A 303 23.65 20.92 -1.70
CA GLU A 303 25.03 21.35 -1.38
C GLU A 303 25.34 22.78 -1.90
N GLY A 304 24.33 23.51 -2.40
CA GLY A 304 24.47 24.88 -2.90
C GLY A 304 23.12 25.61 -2.96
N GLN A 305 23.16 26.91 -3.28
CA GLN A 305 21.93 27.71 -3.39
C GLN A 305 21.15 27.37 -4.66
N THR A 306 21.83 27.06 -5.77
CA THR A 306 21.20 26.83 -7.08
C THR A 306 21.50 25.42 -7.58
N PHE A 307 20.47 24.68 -7.98
CA PHE A 307 20.64 23.42 -8.70
C PHE A 307 21.05 23.69 -10.15
N LEU A 308 22.07 23.00 -10.64
CA LEU A 308 22.54 23.16 -12.02
C LEU A 308 21.96 22.06 -12.92
N PHE A 309 22.33 20.81 -12.64
CA PHE A 309 21.85 19.62 -13.37
C PHE A 309 22.17 18.35 -12.58
N SER A 310 21.63 17.22 -13.02
CA SER A 310 22.00 15.89 -12.52
C SER A 310 22.38 14.96 -13.67
N ILE A 311 23.28 14.03 -13.39
CA ILE A 311 23.61 12.90 -14.28
C ILE A 311 23.15 11.61 -13.60
N ASP A 312 22.57 10.69 -14.37
CA ASP A 312 22.19 9.36 -13.91
C ASP A 312 23.19 8.32 -14.45
N PHE A 313 23.58 7.35 -13.62
CA PHE A 313 24.54 6.29 -13.95
C PHE A 313 23.96 5.21 -14.84
N GLU A 314 22.65 4.98 -14.72
CA GLU A 314 21.87 4.14 -15.62
C GLU A 314 20.94 5.08 -16.39
N GLY A 315 20.82 4.93 -17.72
CA GLY A 315 19.98 5.75 -18.60
C GLY A 315 18.47 5.61 -18.36
N GLY A 316 18.02 5.64 -17.10
CA GLY A 316 16.63 5.69 -16.71
C GLY A 316 16.09 7.11 -16.90
N ALA A 317 15.08 7.23 -17.75
CA ALA A 317 14.43 8.48 -18.11
C ALA A 317 14.05 9.31 -16.87
N SER A 318 14.42 10.58 -16.93
CA SER A 318 14.01 11.65 -16.00
C SER A 318 12.51 11.99 -16.12
#